data_AF-A0A3N5P3X9-F1
#
_entry.id   AF-A0A3N5P3X9-F1
#
_cell.length_a   1.000
_cell.length_b   1.000
_cell.length_c   1.000
_cell.angle_alpha   90.00
_cell.angle_beta   90.00
_cell.angle_gamma   90.00
#
_symmetry.space_group_name_H-M   'P 1'
#
loop_
_entity.id
_entity.type
_entity.pdbx_description
1 polymer ?
#
loop_
_entity_poly.entity_id
_entity_poly.type
_entity_poly.pdbx_seq_one_letter_code
_entity_poly.pdbx_strand_id
1 'polypeptide(L)'
;MRNGLTLDGAAVTLLDGTVAFVSPRLAAVGTQTLGGTGSIVFGGTGDSGRVTASSGSTLTIGAQMLITGSRDGVVGVLGAVVNEGEIAADTSGVQIDVTGPSVVNRGTMRAVNGGFIMTGSFVNEGTVAIGSGTSGFRVLSANYVQTGGVTTISGGSLRANLIDIRGGTFSGFGTIHGPLKNAALLEIGGSGTAGTLQVNGTFEQTATGVLVMELGGTATSQYDRLNITGAATLLGRLRIEMIGGFVPAPADSFTILAFASHSGELDEIEGLDLGGGRLLSPTVLATQIRLTAS
;
A
#
# COMPACT_ATOMS: atom_id res chain seq x y z
N MET A 1 10.33 -27.55 11.59
CA MET A 1 9.11 -27.31 12.40
C MET A 1 8.06 -28.37 12.08
N ARG A 2 7.72 -29.19 13.09
CA ARG A 2 6.56 -30.08 13.14
C ARG A 2 5.91 -29.77 14.50
N ASN A 3 4.63 -29.37 14.52
CA ASN A 3 3.86 -28.93 15.72
C ASN A 3 4.15 -27.50 16.21
N GLY A 4 4.38 -26.56 15.30
CA GLY A 4 4.62 -25.15 15.59
C GLY A 4 6.05 -24.84 16.01
N LEU A 5 6.33 -23.55 16.16
CA LEU A 5 7.52 -23.02 16.80
C LEU A 5 7.10 -21.76 17.57
N THR A 6 7.36 -21.72 18.87
CA THR A 6 7.12 -20.53 19.71
C THR A 6 8.45 -19.93 20.12
N LEU A 7 8.68 -18.65 19.80
CA LEU A 7 9.85 -17.90 20.23
C LEU A 7 9.46 -16.93 21.35
N ASP A 8 10.16 -16.97 22.48
CA ASP A 8 9.95 -16.04 23.60
C ASP A 8 11.02 -14.94 23.57
N GLY A 9 10.76 -13.87 22.81
CA GLY A 9 11.71 -12.78 22.57
C GLY A 9 12.99 -13.16 21.82
N ALA A 10 13.13 -14.41 21.38
CA ALA A 10 14.33 -14.92 20.71
C ALA A 10 14.33 -14.61 19.20
N ALA A 11 15.52 -14.43 18.63
CA ALA A 11 15.72 -14.30 17.19
C ALA A 11 16.32 -15.59 16.60
N VAL A 12 15.73 -16.09 15.51
CA VAL A 12 16.31 -17.12 14.65
C VAL A 12 16.85 -16.47 13.40
N THR A 13 18.18 -16.36 13.30
CA THR A 13 18.85 -15.80 12.12
C THR A 13 19.15 -16.88 11.10
N LEU A 14 18.58 -16.77 9.91
CA LEU A 14 18.92 -17.57 8.74
C LEU A 14 20.13 -16.92 8.07
N LEU A 15 21.31 -17.44 8.37
CA LEU A 15 22.59 -16.85 7.99
C LEU A 15 23.36 -17.76 7.03
N ASP A 16 23.85 -17.18 5.93
CA ASP A 16 24.81 -17.80 5.03
C ASP A 16 26.05 -16.93 4.83
N GLY A 17 27.22 -17.57 4.78
CA GLY A 17 28.53 -16.93 4.75
C GLY A 17 29.03 -16.69 3.32
N THR A 18 30.35 -16.64 3.15
CA THR A 18 30.99 -16.47 1.82
C THR A 18 31.19 -17.79 1.07
N VAL A 19 30.99 -18.93 1.74
CA VAL A 19 31.05 -20.26 1.12
C VAL A 19 29.63 -20.62 0.70
N ALA A 20 29.40 -20.81 -0.60
CA ALA A 20 28.07 -21.12 -1.11
C ALA A 20 27.55 -22.43 -0.50
N PHE A 21 26.52 -22.33 0.34
CA PHE A 21 25.69 -23.44 0.79
C PHE A 21 24.28 -23.29 0.22
N VAL A 22 23.50 -24.37 0.26
CA VAL A 22 22.07 -24.27 -0.08
C VAL A 22 21.41 -23.32 0.92
N SER A 23 20.75 -22.28 0.40
CA SER A 23 19.98 -21.25 1.12
C SER A 23 19.53 -21.65 2.55
N PRO A 24 19.89 -20.90 3.60
CA PRO A 24 19.58 -21.25 4.98
C PRO A 24 18.06 -21.27 5.16
N ARG A 25 17.54 -22.33 5.79
CA ARG A 25 16.11 -22.66 5.71
C ARG A 25 15.47 -23.01 7.05
N LEU A 26 14.34 -22.37 7.34
CA LEU A 26 13.36 -22.82 8.32
C LEU A 26 12.19 -23.52 7.61
N ALA A 27 12.07 -24.83 7.80
CA ALA A 27 11.05 -25.64 7.12
C ALA A 27 9.87 -25.98 8.03
N ALA A 28 8.67 -25.52 7.66
CA ALA A 28 7.39 -25.95 8.20
C ALA A 28 6.89 -27.21 7.45
N VAL A 29 6.50 -28.23 8.20
CA VAL A 29 5.93 -29.47 7.65
C VAL A 29 4.43 -29.51 7.97
N GLY A 30 3.58 -29.50 6.95
CA GLY A 30 2.13 -29.31 7.11
C GLY A 30 1.75 -27.86 7.45
N THR A 31 0.51 -27.67 7.89
CA THR A 31 0.03 -26.37 8.39
C THR A 31 0.66 -26.08 9.75
N GLN A 32 1.28 -24.91 9.89
CA GLN A 32 2.09 -24.57 11.06
C GLN A 32 2.02 -23.07 11.38
N THR A 33 2.26 -22.76 12.66
CA THR A 33 2.35 -21.38 13.16
C THR A 33 3.75 -21.11 13.72
N LEU A 34 4.34 -19.99 13.31
CA LEU A 34 5.43 -19.32 14.03
C LEU A 34 4.78 -18.38 15.05
N GLY A 35 4.88 -18.68 16.33
CA GLY A 35 4.21 -17.94 17.40
C GLY A 35 5.17 -17.38 18.44
N GLY A 36 4.63 -16.67 19.42
CA GLY A 36 5.39 -15.97 20.46
C GLY A 36 5.74 -14.53 20.06
N THR A 37 6.80 -13.99 20.64
CA THR A 37 7.22 -12.57 20.60
C THR A 37 8.60 -12.37 19.97
N GLY A 38 9.10 -13.38 19.25
CA GLY A 38 10.44 -13.39 18.67
C GLY A 38 10.49 -12.97 17.20
N SER A 39 11.64 -13.22 16.58
CA SER A 39 11.86 -12.87 15.18
C SER A 39 12.52 -13.97 14.35
N ILE A 40 12.25 -13.95 13.05
CA ILE A 40 13.07 -14.62 12.03
C ILE A 40 13.83 -13.53 11.28
N VAL A 41 15.15 -13.67 11.17
CA VAL A 41 16.03 -12.67 10.54
C VAL A 41 16.75 -13.28 9.35
N PHE A 42 16.55 -12.74 8.15
CA PHE A 42 17.38 -13.06 6.98
C PHE A 42 18.69 -12.26 7.06
N GLY A 43 19.83 -12.96 7.09
CA GLY A 43 21.12 -12.31 7.30
C GLY A 43 22.27 -13.00 6.57
N GLY A 44 23.49 -12.53 6.84
CA GLY A 44 24.70 -13.01 6.20
C GLY A 44 25.02 -12.30 4.88
N THR A 45 26.02 -12.82 4.18
CA THR A 45 26.53 -12.28 2.92
C THR A 45 26.30 -13.19 1.72
N GLY A 46 25.91 -14.45 1.99
CA GLY A 46 25.68 -15.50 0.99
C GLY A 46 24.24 -15.55 0.47
N ASP A 47 23.73 -16.75 0.24
CA ASP A 47 22.40 -16.97 -0.35
C ASP A 47 21.25 -16.48 0.56
N SER A 48 20.14 -16.09 -0.06
CA SER A 48 18.92 -15.64 0.62
C SER A 48 18.35 -16.72 1.54
N GLY A 49 17.90 -16.33 2.72
CA GLY A 49 17.23 -17.25 3.66
C GLY A 49 15.80 -17.58 3.25
N ARG A 50 15.29 -18.74 3.70
CA ARG A 50 13.97 -19.24 3.27
C ARG A 50 13.16 -19.77 4.45
N VAL A 51 11.94 -19.27 4.62
CA VAL A 51 10.90 -19.85 5.46
C VAL A 51 9.90 -20.56 4.55
N THR A 52 9.88 -21.89 4.59
CA THR A 52 9.10 -22.71 3.62
C THR A 52 7.97 -23.45 4.32
N ALA A 53 6.88 -23.73 3.61
CA ALA A 53 5.82 -24.63 4.06
C ALA A 53 5.63 -25.81 3.10
N SER A 54 4.88 -26.82 3.53
CA SER A 54 4.52 -27.94 2.66
C SER A 54 3.49 -27.49 1.62
N SER A 55 3.50 -28.12 0.44
CA SER A 55 2.47 -27.87 -0.58
C SER A 55 1.07 -28.11 -0.01
N GLY A 56 0.14 -27.21 -0.34
CA GLY A 56 -1.25 -27.28 0.14
C GLY A 56 -1.45 -27.00 1.64
N SER A 57 -0.41 -26.52 2.34
CA SER A 57 -0.47 -26.15 3.76
C SER A 57 -0.44 -24.65 3.98
N THR A 58 -0.74 -24.20 5.20
CA THR A 58 -0.65 -22.78 5.58
C THR A 58 0.48 -22.54 6.59
N LEU A 59 1.28 -21.51 6.35
CA LEU A 59 2.20 -20.93 7.33
C LEU A 59 1.57 -19.67 7.94
N THR A 60 1.33 -19.69 9.24
CA THR A 60 0.89 -18.50 9.98
C THR A 60 2.07 -17.84 10.69
N ILE A 61 2.24 -16.54 10.47
CA ILE A 61 3.15 -15.68 11.25
C ILE A 61 2.30 -15.05 12.35
N GLY A 62 2.52 -15.45 13.61
CA GLY A 62 1.69 -15.03 14.74
C GLY A 62 1.83 -13.54 15.06
N ALA A 63 0.82 -12.99 15.76
CA ALA A 63 0.61 -11.55 15.91
C ALA A 63 1.77 -10.71 16.46
N GLN A 64 2.70 -11.31 17.22
CA GLN A 64 3.85 -10.62 17.82
C GLN A 64 5.18 -11.08 17.22
N MET A 65 5.15 -11.84 16.13
CA MET A 65 6.34 -12.27 15.41
C MET A 65 6.78 -11.23 14.40
N LEU A 66 8.09 -11.05 14.27
CA LEU A 66 8.70 -10.25 13.22
C LEU A 66 9.48 -11.13 12.23
N ILE A 67 9.30 -10.90 10.93
CA ILE A 67 10.23 -11.36 9.89
C ILE A 67 10.88 -10.14 9.27
N THR A 68 12.20 -10.07 9.30
CA THR A 68 13.00 -8.96 8.74
C THR A 68 14.34 -9.49 8.22
N GLY A 69 15.20 -8.62 7.69
CA GLY A 69 16.55 -9.00 7.35
C GLY A 69 17.40 -7.87 6.77
N SER A 70 18.71 -8.04 6.90
CA SER A 70 19.73 -7.27 6.16
C SER A 70 20.10 -7.92 4.83
N ARG A 71 19.44 -9.03 4.49
CA ARG A 71 19.65 -9.82 3.27
C ARG A 71 18.29 -10.22 2.70
N ASP A 72 18.25 -10.46 1.39
CA ASP A 72 17.06 -10.96 0.74
C ASP A 72 16.56 -12.25 1.39
N GLY A 73 15.24 -12.45 1.36
CA GLY A 73 14.64 -13.63 1.94
C GLY A 73 13.32 -14.01 1.30
N VAL A 74 12.90 -15.24 1.53
CA VAL A 74 11.66 -15.78 0.96
C VAL A 74 10.81 -16.39 2.08
N VAL A 75 9.52 -16.07 2.10
CA VAL A 75 8.52 -16.60 3.02
C VAL A 75 7.42 -17.31 2.23
N GLY A 76 6.97 -18.47 2.71
CA GLY A 76 5.78 -19.14 2.17
C GLY A 76 6.01 -19.99 0.92
N VAL A 77 7.25 -20.39 0.63
CA VAL A 77 7.53 -21.27 -0.53
C VAL A 77 6.64 -22.52 -0.45
N LEU A 78 5.82 -22.74 -1.49
CA LEU A 78 4.86 -23.85 -1.69
C LEU A 78 3.57 -23.85 -0.84
N GLY A 79 3.48 -23.08 0.25
CA GLY A 79 2.31 -23.05 1.13
C GLY A 79 1.69 -21.66 1.25
N ALA A 80 0.39 -21.58 1.53
CA ALA A 80 -0.27 -20.30 1.76
C ALA A 80 0.37 -19.58 2.97
N VAL A 81 0.32 -18.25 2.98
CA VAL A 81 0.83 -17.42 4.08
C VAL A 81 -0.32 -16.63 4.69
N VAL A 82 -0.44 -16.71 6.01
CA VAL A 82 -1.24 -15.78 6.80
C VAL A 82 -0.28 -14.99 7.68
N ASN A 83 -0.15 -13.70 7.42
CA ASN A 83 0.63 -12.81 8.26
C ASN A 83 -0.28 -12.14 9.30
N GLU A 84 -0.20 -12.53 10.56
CA GLU A 84 -0.84 -11.82 11.68
C GLU A 84 0.17 -10.91 12.40
N GLY A 85 1.48 -11.19 12.27
CA GLY A 85 2.58 -10.39 12.81
C GLY A 85 3.11 -9.35 11.82
N GLU A 86 4.42 -9.11 11.84
CA GLU A 86 5.07 -8.14 10.97
C GLU A 86 6.04 -8.83 10.00
N ILE A 87 5.95 -8.52 8.71
CA ILE A 87 6.98 -8.81 7.71
C ILE A 87 7.52 -7.48 7.19
N ALA A 88 8.78 -7.17 7.49
CA ALA A 88 9.42 -5.89 7.21
C ALA A 88 10.65 -6.05 6.30
N ALA A 89 10.57 -5.49 5.09
CA ALA A 89 11.72 -5.17 4.27
C ALA A 89 12.10 -3.71 4.53
N ASP A 90 12.94 -3.48 5.52
CA ASP A 90 13.32 -2.16 6.06
C ASP A 90 14.81 -1.83 5.91
N THR A 91 15.53 -2.65 5.15
CA THR A 91 16.91 -2.42 4.75
C THR A 91 16.96 -2.01 3.28
N SER A 92 17.70 -0.94 2.98
CA SER A 92 17.85 -0.42 1.61
C SER A 92 18.39 -1.48 0.66
N GLY A 93 17.68 -1.69 -0.46
CA GLY A 93 18.06 -2.64 -1.49
C GLY A 93 17.79 -4.12 -1.16
N VAL A 94 17.21 -4.41 0.01
CA VAL A 94 16.81 -5.77 0.40
C VAL A 94 15.37 -6.05 -0.03
N GLN A 95 15.15 -7.25 -0.58
CA GLN A 95 13.84 -7.74 -0.98
C GLN A 95 13.39 -8.92 -0.12
N ILE A 96 12.15 -8.87 0.36
CA ILE A 96 11.48 -10.04 0.97
C ILE A 96 10.33 -10.51 0.06
N ASP A 97 10.45 -11.76 -0.39
CA ASP A 97 9.49 -12.42 -1.27
C ASP A 97 8.50 -13.25 -0.46
N VAL A 98 7.22 -12.86 -0.44
CA VAL A 98 6.14 -13.62 0.19
C VAL A 98 5.36 -14.37 -0.89
N THR A 99 5.79 -15.59 -1.21
CA THR A 99 5.48 -16.28 -2.49
C THR A 99 4.51 -17.47 -2.36
N GLY A 100 3.73 -17.52 -1.28
CA GLY A 100 2.67 -18.52 -1.16
C GLY A 100 1.61 -18.40 -2.27
N PRO A 101 0.90 -19.50 -2.64
CA PRO A 101 -0.18 -19.47 -3.62
C PRO A 101 -1.35 -18.55 -3.21
N SER A 102 -1.48 -18.27 -1.91
CA SER A 102 -2.33 -17.23 -1.35
C SER A 102 -1.59 -16.57 -0.19
N VAL A 103 -1.62 -15.24 -0.14
CA VAL A 103 -1.03 -14.43 0.94
C VAL A 103 -2.11 -13.52 1.50
N VAL A 104 -2.43 -13.70 2.78
CA VAL A 104 -3.37 -12.85 3.52
C VAL A 104 -2.60 -12.09 4.60
N ASN A 105 -2.71 -10.78 4.59
CA ASN A 105 -2.14 -9.92 5.63
C ASN A 105 -3.22 -9.44 6.60
N ARG A 106 -3.12 -9.85 7.86
CA ARG A 106 -3.92 -9.39 9.01
C ARG A 106 -3.10 -8.61 10.03
N GLY A 107 -1.77 -8.71 9.96
CA GLY A 107 -0.83 -7.89 10.69
C GLY A 107 -0.27 -6.78 9.79
N THR A 108 1.05 -6.65 9.75
CA THR A 108 1.75 -5.59 9.04
C THR A 108 2.71 -6.14 7.98
N MET A 109 2.65 -5.59 6.77
CA MET A 109 3.71 -5.70 5.76
C MET A 109 4.33 -4.33 5.48
N ARG A 110 5.64 -4.20 5.72
CA ARG A 110 6.34 -2.91 5.65
C ARG A 110 7.51 -2.95 4.67
N ALA A 111 7.41 -2.23 3.56
CA ALA A 111 8.49 -2.02 2.60
C ALA A 111 8.98 -0.57 2.72
N VAL A 112 10.01 -0.32 3.53
CA VAL A 112 10.46 1.04 3.92
C VAL A 112 11.97 1.18 3.80
N ASN A 113 12.51 2.39 3.95
CA ASN A 113 13.95 2.68 3.90
C ASN A 113 14.65 2.13 2.64
N GLY A 114 13.94 2.11 1.50
CA GLY A 114 14.47 1.56 0.24
C GLY A 114 14.38 0.03 0.12
N GLY A 115 13.71 -0.66 1.04
CA GLY A 115 13.43 -2.09 0.98
C GLY A 115 12.19 -2.42 0.12
N PHE A 116 12.12 -3.68 -0.32
CA PHE A 116 11.13 -4.15 -1.27
C PHE A 116 10.37 -5.37 -0.75
N ILE A 117 9.06 -5.43 -0.97
CA ILE A 117 8.27 -6.64 -0.79
C ILE A 117 7.72 -7.07 -2.14
N MET A 118 7.88 -8.34 -2.46
CA MET A 118 7.26 -8.97 -3.61
C MET A 118 6.32 -10.08 -3.15
N THR A 119 5.16 -10.21 -3.78
CA THR A 119 4.18 -11.24 -3.41
C THR A 119 3.44 -11.84 -4.60
N GLY A 120 2.85 -13.02 -4.36
CA GLY A 120 1.93 -13.73 -5.25
C GLY A 120 0.52 -13.15 -5.19
N SER A 121 -0.51 -14.00 -5.08
CA SER A 121 -1.89 -13.53 -4.83
C SER A 121 -1.98 -12.90 -3.44
N PHE A 122 -2.52 -11.67 -3.35
CA PHE A 122 -2.44 -10.88 -2.13
C PHE A 122 -3.79 -10.28 -1.71
N VAL A 123 -4.14 -10.47 -0.43
CA VAL A 123 -5.25 -9.82 0.25
C VAL A 123 -4.77 -9.08 1.49
N ASN A 124 -5.10 -7.80 1.59
CA ASN A 124 -4.87 -6.99 2.78
C ASN A 124 -6.14 -6.84 3.61
N GLU A 125 -6.07 -7.28 4.87
CA GLU A 125 -7.04 -7.06 5.95
C GLU A 125 -6.41 -6.26 7.12
N GLY A 126 -5.08 -6.12 7.12
CA GLY A 126 -4.29 -5.39 8.12
C GLY A 126 -3.59 -4.17 7.51
N THR A 127 -2.32 -3.97 7.84
CA THR A 127 -1.54 -2.81 7.41
C THR A 127 -0.53 -3.15 6.32
N VAL A 128 -0.51 -2.35 5.25
CA VAL A 128 0.61 -2.29 4.30
C VAL A 128 1.21 -0.89 4.34
N ALA A 129 2.50 -0.77 4.60
CA ALA A 129 3.21 0.50 4.65
C ALA A 129 4.37 0.52 3.66
N ILE A 130 4.35 1.46 2.72
CA ILE A 130 5.36 1.64 1.68
C ILE A 130 6.04 2.99 1.92
N GLY A 131 7.33 2.95 2.21
CA GLY A 131 8.14 4.14 2.50
C GLY A 131 8.47 4.95 1.24
N SER A 132 9.48 5.80 1.35
CA SER A 132 9.95 6.70 0.30
C SER A 132 11.10 6.12 -0.53
N GLY A 133 11.57 6.89 -1.52
CA GLY A 133 12.74 6.55 -2.31
C GLY A 133 12.48 5.32 -3.17
N THR A 134 13.34 4.30 -3.05
CA THR A 134 13.19 3.07 -3.82
C THR A 134 12.24 2.06 -3.18
N SER A 135 11.61 2.36 -2.03
CA SER A 135 10.69 1.42 -1.40
C SER A 135 9.56 0.98 -2.34
N GLY A 136 9.29 -0.32 -2.36
CA GLY A 136 8.35 -0.90 -3.32
C GLY A 136 7.58 -2.10 -2.79
N PHE A 137 6.29 -2.16 -3.13
CA PHE A 137 5.46 -3.34 -2.93
C PHE A 137 4.95 -3.82 -4.29
N ARG A 138 5.21 -5.08 -4.64
CA ARG A 138 4.84 -5.63 -5.94
C ARG A 138 4.08 -6.94 -5.82
N VAL A 139 2.88 -6.97 -6.39
CA VAL A 139 2.10 -8.17 -6.66
C VAL A 139 2.41 -8.63 -8.08
N LEU A 140 2.98 -9.82 -8.26
CA LEU A 140 3.64 -10.21 -9.51
C LEU A 140 2.70 -10.45 -10.70
N SER A 141 1.67 -11.27 -10.51
CA SER A 141 0.78 -11.72 -11.58
C SER A 141 -0.66 -11.88 -11.08
N ALA A 142 -1.02 -11.05 -10.10
CA ALA A 142 -2.33 -11.04 -9.47
C ALA A 142 -2.74 -9.61 -9.10
N ASN A 143 -3.91 -9.49 -8.50
CA ASN A 143 -4.43 -8.23 -8.00
C ASN A 143 -3.93 -8.00 -6.56
N TYR A 144 -3.72 -6.74 -6.22
CA TYR A 144 -3.69 -6.28 -4.83
C TYR A 144 -5.14 -6.06 -4.42
N VAL A 145 -5.67 -6.84 -3.48
CA VAL A 145 -7.05 -6.67 -2.98
C VAL A 145 -7.01 -6.21 -1.54
N GLN A 146 -7.58 -5.04 -1.25
CA GLN A 146 -7.81 -4.61 0.12
C GLN A 146 -9.27 -4.80 0.51
N THR A 147 -9.52 -5.60 1.54
CA THR A 147 -10.87 -5.85 2.08
C THR A 147 -11.10 -5.12 3.41
N GLY A 148 -10.03 -4.65 4.05
CA GLY A 148 -10.06 -3.87 5.29
C GLY A 148 -8.68 -3.29 5.61
N GLY A 149 -8.50 -2.78 6.83
CA GLY A 149 -7.21 -2.27 7.27
C GLY A 149 -6.76 -0.99 6.54
N VAL A 150 -5.44 -0.81 6.43
CA VAL A 150 -4.84 0.43 5.89
C VAL A 150 -3.70 0.10 4.92
N THR A 151 -3.68 0.77 3.78
CA THR A 151 -2.48 0.90 2.94
C THR A 151 -1.99 2.33 2.96
N THR A 152 -0.70 2.52 3.20
CA THR A 152 -0.06 3.84 3.13
C THR A 152 1.12 3.83 2.16
N ILE A 153 1.18 4.80 1.25
CA ILE A 153 2.38 5.09 0.44
C ILE A 153 2.94 6.46 0.85
N SER A 154 4.22 6.51 1.17
CA SER A 154 4.93 7.74 1.56
C SER A 154 6.06 8.06 0.58
N GLY A 155 5.75 8.05 -0.72
CA GLY A 155 6.65 8.42 -1.81
C GLY A 155 7.22 7.26 -2.64
N GLY A 156 7.04 6.02 -2.19
CA GLY A 156 7.48 4.81 -2.89
C GLY A 156 6.51 4.34 -3.98
N SER A 157 6.56 3.05 -4.29
CA SER A 157 5.76 2.47 -5.38
C SER A 157 4.94 1.23 -4.98
N LEU A 158 3.71 1.15 -5.50
CA LEU A 158 2.86 -0.04 -5.46
C LEU A 158 2.58 -0.53 -6.89
N ARG A 159 2.77 -1.81 -7.16
CA ARG A 159 2.50 -2.40 -8.48
C ARG A 159 1.68 -3.68 -8.39
N ALA A 160 0.63 -3.77 -9.20
CA ALA A 160 -0.20 -4.98 -9.35
C ALA A 160 -0.92 -4.99 -10.71
N ASN A 161 -1.57 -6.09 -11.07
CA ASN A 161 -2.45 -6.13 -12.27
C ASN A 161 -3.68 -5.24 -12.10
N LEU A 162 -4.15 -5.11 -10.86
CA LEU A 162 -5.20 -4.20 -10.40
C LEU A 162 -4.95 -3.96 -8.92
N ILE A 163 -5.08 -2.71 -8.48
CA ILE A 163 -5.17 -2.33 -7.08
C ILE A 163 -6.65 -2.13 -6.79
N ASP A 164 -7.28 -3.06 -6.07
CA ASP A 164 -8.72 -3.12 -5.80
C ASP A 164 -8.99 -2.83 -4.32
N ILE A 165 -9.40 -1.60 -4.03
CA ILE A 165 -9.66 -1.11 -2.67
C ILE A 165 -11.15 -1.27 -2.37
N ARG A 166 -11.52 -2.37 -1.71
CA ARG A 166 -12.91 -2.72 -1.39
C ARG A 166 -13.34 -2.34 0.02
N GLY A 167 -12.37 -2.10 0.91
CA GLY A 167 -12.61 -1.72 2.30
C GLY A 167 -11.39 -1.08 2.93
N GLY A 168 -11.57 -0.54 4.14
CA GLY A 168 -10.52 0.17 4.86
C GLY A 168 -10.13 1.49 4.20
N THR A 169 -8.88 1.90 4.42
CA THR A 169 -8.32 3.16 3.91
C THR A 169 -7.11 2.89 3.02
N PHE A 170 -7.02 3.56 1.88
CA PHE A 170 -5.79 3.74 1.13
C PHE A 170 -5.38 5.21 1.26
N SER A 171 -4.17 5.50 1.71
CA SER A 171 -3.74 6.86 2.05
C SER A 171 -2.33 7.18 1.53
N GLY A 172 -2.06 8.43 1.18
CA GLY A 172 -0.72 8.96 0.97
C GLY A 172 -0.37 9.39 -0.47
N PHE A 173 0.93 9.42 -0.76
CA PHE A 173 1.50 9.94 -2.01
C PHE A 173 2.59 9.01 -2.55
N GLY A 174 2.88 9.07 -3.85
CA GLY A 174 3.83 8.18 -4.51
C GLY A 174 3.34 7.69 -5.86
N THR A 175 3.75 6.49 -6.26
CA THR A 175 3.41 5.94 -7.59
C THR A 175 2.69 4.60 -7.51
N ILE A 176 1.57 4.48 -8.20
CA ILE A 176 0.89 3.23 -8.49
C ILE A 176 1.19 2.84 -9.94
N HIS A 177 1.60 1.59 -10.15
CA HIS A 177 1.77 0.99 -11.46
C HIS A 177 0.70 -0.08 -11.68
N GLY A 178 -0.32 0.28 -12.46
CA GLY A 178 -1.50 -0.55 -12.70
C GLY A 178 -2.80 0.24 -12.54
N PRO A 179 -3.94 -0.31 -13.01
CA PRO A 179 -5.26 0.21 -12.71
C PRO A 179 -5.51 0.32 -11.19
N LEU A 180 -6.15 1.40 -10.77
CA LEU A 180 -6.63 1.60 -9.40
C LEU A 180 -8.16 1.63 -9.40
N LYS A 181 -8.79 0.76 -8.61
CA LYS A 181 -10.23 0.74 -8.36
C LYS A 181 -10.50 1.08 -6.90
N ASN A 182 -11.28 2.12 -6.66
CA ASN A 182 -11.66 2.60 -5.34
C ASN A 182 -13.16 2.35 -5.08
N ALA A 183 -13.46 1.52 -4.09
CA ALA A 183 -14.79 1.30 -3.54
C ALA A 183 -14.88 1.59 -2.03
N ALA A 184 -13.83 2.16 -1.44
CA ALA A 184 -13.75 2.53 -0.04
C ALA A 184 -13.17 3.95 0.12
N LEU A 185 -12.38 4.20 1.17
CA LEU A 185 -11.76 5.50 1.43
C LEU A 185 -10.38 5.59 0.77
N LEU A 186 -10.23 6.56 -0.12
CA LEU A 186 -8.96 6.96 -0.75
C LEU A 186 -8.61 8.38 -0.32
N GLU A 187 -7.55 8.54 0.45
CA GLU A 187 -6.99 9.83 0.89
C GLU A 187 -5.69 10.10 0.14
N ILE A 188 -5.60 11.23 -0.54
CA ILE A 188 -4.37 11.64 -1.21
C ILE A 188 -3.50 12.40 -0.20
N GLY A 189 -2.16 12.28 -0.33
CA GLY A 189 -1.21 12.99 0.52
C GLY A 189 -1.04 12.45 1.94
N GLY A 190 -2.13 11.94 2.52
CA GLY A 190 -2.23 11.51 3.91
C GLY A 190 -2.92 12.57 4.75
N SER A 191 -3.68 12.16 5.77
CA SER A 191 -4.49 13.10 6.56
C SER A 191 -3.68 14.29 7.10
N GLY A 192 -4.14 15.50 6.81
CA GLY A 192 -3.54 16.76 7.21
C GLY A 192 -2.28 17.15 6.42
N THR A 193 -1.96 16.46 5.31
CA THR A 193 -0.73 16.64 4.54
C THR A 193 -1.01 16.60 3.04
N ALA A 194 -0.69 17.70 2.35
CA ALA A 194 -0.77 17.72 0.90
C ALA A 194 0.22 16.74 0.23
N GLY A 195 -0.22 16.06 -0.82
CA GLY A 195 0.66 15.23 -1.63
C GLY A 195 0.13 14.90 -3.02
N THR A 196 0.94 14.19 -3.80
CA THR A 196 0.58 13.77 -5.15
C THR A 196 0.64 12.26 -5.28
N LEU A 197 -0.48 11.65 -5.69
CA LEU A 197 -0.53 10.25 -6.09
C LEU A 197 -0.53 10.15 -7.61
N GLN A 198 0.47 9.47 -8.16
CA GLN A 198 0.57 9.17 -9.59
C GLN A 198 0.02 7.77 -9.85
N VAL A 199 -1.00 7.64 -10.70
CA VAL A 199 -1.56 6.37 -11.16
C VAL A 199 -1.16 6.15 -12.62
N ASN A 200 -0.19 5.27 -12.83
CA ASN A 200 0.24 4.82 -14.16
C ASN A 200 -0.68 3.69 -14.64
N GLY A 201 -1.93 4.05 -14.94
CA GLY A 201 -3.01 3.14 -15.29
C GLY A 201 -4.34 3.88 -15.43
N THR A 202 -5.44 3.15 -15.43
CA THR A 202 -6.80 3.70 -15.33
C THR A 202 -7.18 3.91 -13.86
N PHE A 203 -8.15 4.78 -13.62
CA PHE A 203 -8.76 4.97 -12.31
C PHE A 203 -10.27 4.70 -12.39
N GLU A 204 -10.80 3.88 -11.51
CA GLU A 204 -12.24 3.65 -11.37
C GLU A 204 -12.63 3.95 -9.93
N GLN A 205 -13.35 5.05 -9.70
CA GLN A 205 -14.10 5.23 -8.47
C GLN A 205 -15.51 4.67 -8.64
N THR A 206 -15.89 3.77 -7.74
CA THR A 206 -17.24 3.20 -7.72
C THR A 206 -18.21 4.08 -6.92
N ALA A 207 -19.51 3.78 -6.99
CA ALA A 207 -20.54 4.52 -6.26
C ALA A 207 -20.37 4.52 -4.73
N THR A 208 -19.68 3.53 -4.15
CA THR A 208 -19.39 3.50 -2.70
C THR A 208 -18.04 4.14 -2.35
N GLY A 209 -17.22 4.47 -3.35
CA GLY A 209 -15.92 5.09 -3.16
C GLY A 209 -16.03 6.52 -2.65
N VAL A 210 -15.09 6.89 -1.78
CA VAL A 210 -14.85 8.25 -1.31
C VAL A 210 -13.42 8.61 -1.65
N LEU A 211 -13.23 9.70 -2.40
CA LEU A 211 -11.93 10.33 -2.62
C LEU A 211 -11.86 11.60 -1.76
N VAL A 212 -10.86 11.69 -0.91
CA VAL A 212 -10.58 12.87 -0.09
C VAL A 212 -9.38 13.61 -0.69
N MET A 213 -9.55 14.92 -0.87
CA MET A 213 -8.53 15.83 -1.38
C MET A 213 -8.41 17.03 -0.44
N GLU A 214 -7.20 17.35 -0.02
CA GLU A 214 -6.89 18.42 0.92
C GLU A 214 -6.30 19.65 0.22
N LEU A 215 -6.69 20.85 0.66
CA LEU A 215 -6.13 22.13 0.21
C LEU A 215 -5.51 22.88 1.39
N GLY A 216 -4.22 23.19 1.31
CA GLY A 216 -3.46 23.93 2.33
C GLY A 216 -2.75 25.19 1.82
N GLY A 217 -2.87 25.50 0.53
CA GLY A 217 -2.26 26.64 -0.14
C GLY A 217 -2.42 26.53 -1.66
N THR A 218 -1.97 27.55 -2.40
CA THR A 218 -2.15 27.63 -3.86
C THR A 218 -1.00 27.04 -4.67
N ALA A 219 0.15 26.77 -4.05
CA ALA A 219 1.24 26.07 -4.73
C ALA A 219 0.89 24.59 -4.90
N THR A 220 1.34 23.97 -6.00
CA THR A 220 1.04 22.56 -6.33
C THR A 220 1.52 21.54 -5.31
N SER A 221 2.41 21.93 -4.40
CA SER A 221 2.90 21.12 -3.28
C SER A 221 2.11 21.34 -1.98
N GLN A 222 1.11 22.22 -1.99
CA GLN A 222 0.31 22.60 -0.83
C GLN A 222 -1.14 22.14 -0.94
N TYR A 223 -1.48 21.36 -1.96
CA TYR A 223 -2.77 20.71 -2.07
C TYR A 223 -2.64 19.37 -2.76
N ASP A 224 -3.63 18.52 -2.55
CA ASP A 224 -3.63 17.16 -3.08
C ASP A 224 -3.85 17.10 -4.57
N ARG A 225 -3.16 16.14 -5.20
CA ARG A 225 -3.26 15.88 -6.63
C ARG A 225 -3.29 14.39 -6.93
N LEU A 226 -4.32 13.97 -7.64
CA LEU A 226 -4.42 12.63 -8.22
C LEU A 226 -4.17 12.73 -9.74
N ASN A 227 -2.99 12.28 -10.17
CA ASN A 227 -2.60 12.30 -11.58
C ASN A 227 -2.73 10.89 -12.16
N ILE A 228 -3.57 10.72 -13.17
CA ILE A 228 -3.89 9.44 -13.79
C ILE A 228 -3.44 9.48 -15.24
N THR A 229 -2.64 8.50 -15.69
CA THR A 229 -2.19 8.48 -17.09
C THR A 229 -3.25 7.97 -18.07
N GLY A 230 -4.22 7.19 -17.59
CA GLY A 230 -5.30 6.60 -18.37
C GLY A 230 -6.65 7.29 -18.18
N ALA A 231 -7.71 6.58 -18.57
CA ALA A 231 -9.09 7.03 -18.36
C ALA A 231 -9.49 6.95 -16.88
N ALA A 232 -10.32 7.90 -16.45
CA ALA A 232 -10.96 7.93 -15.14
C ALA A 232 -12.47 7.65 -15.26
N THR A 233 -13.01 6.74 -14.47
CA THR A 233 -14.45 6.62 -14.23
C THR A 233 -14.75 7.16 -12.85
N LEU A 234 -15.59 8.19 -12.78
CA LEU A 234 -15.86 8.94 -11.56
C LEU A 234 -17.32 8.74 -11.13
N LEU A 235 -17.52 8.09 -10.00
CA LEU A 235 -18.81 7.90 -9.32
C LEU A 235 -18.61 8.15 -7.82
N GLY A 236 -19.68 8.04 -7.02
CA GLY A 236 -19.56 8.16 -5.57
C GLY A 236 -19.19 9.58 -5.15
N ARG A 237 -18.38 9.69 -4.10
CA ARG A 237 -18.16 10.98 -3.42
C ARG A 237 -16.74 11.52 -3.59
N LEU A 238 -16.65 12.83 -3.82
CA LEU A 238 -15.43 13.61 -3.69
C LEU A 238 -15.58 14.54 -2.48
N ARG A 239 -14.66 14.46 -1.51
CA ARG A 239 -14.63 15.35 -0.35
C ARG A 239 -13.44 16.27 -0.43
N ILE A 240 -13.68 17.56 -0.31
CA ILE A 240 -12.63 18.57 -0.21
C ILE A 240 -12.47 18.98 1.25
N GLU A 241 -11.25 18.96 1.75
CA GLU A 241 -10.92 19.38 3.11
C GLU A 241 -9.88 20.50 3.09
N MET A 242 -9.99 21.43 4.05
CA MET A 242 -8.99 22.49 4.22
C MET A 242 -8.04 22.09 5.33
N ILE A 243 -6.73 22.25 5.10
CA ILE A 243 -5.71 21.96 6.08
C ILE A 243 -4.98 23.23 6.51
N GLY A 244 -4.45 23.23 7.75
CA GLY A 244 -3.67 24.35 8.27
C GLY A 244 -4.43 25.68 8.41
N GLY A 245 -5.77 25.65 8.45
CA GLY A 245 -6.60 26.86 8.51
C GLY A 245 -6.64 27.65 7.19
N PHE A 246 -6.21 27.03 6.08
CA PHE A 246 -6.24 27.66 4.77
C PHE A 246 -7.67 27.99 4.36
N VAL A 247 -7.86 29.21 3.84
CA VAL A 247 -9.10 29.61 3.19
C VAL A 247 -8.76 30.23 1.84
N PRO A 248 -9.13 29.58 0.71
CA PRO A 248 -8.88 30.11 -0.62
C PRO A 248 -9.38 31.55 -0.79
N ALA A 249 -8.57 32.39 -1.43
CA ALA A 249 -8.99 33.71 -1.88
C ALA A 249 -9.86 33.59 -3.15
N PRO A 250 -10.76 34.54 -3.41
CA PRO A 250 -11.50 34.56 -4.67
C PRO A 250 -10.56 34.48 -5.89
N ALA A 251 -10.95 33.68 -6.88
CA ALA A 251 -10.18 33.32 -8.08
C ALA A 251 -8.98 32.39 -7.88
N ASP A 252 -8.63 31.99 -6.65
CA ASP A 252 -7.70 30.89 -6.43
C ASP A 252 -8.22 29.62 -7.11
N SER A 253 -7.30 28.82 -7.65
CA SER A 253 -7.68 27.62 -8.39
C SER A 253 -6.74 26.46 -8.17
N PHE A 254 -7.32 25.26 -8.22
CA PHE A 254 -6.66 24.01 -7.84
C PHE A 254 -7.02 22.93 -8.86
N THR A 255 -6.05 22.47 -9.65
CA THR A 255 -6.22 21.26 -10.47
C THR A 255 -5.94 20.03 -9.60
N ILE A 256 -7.00 19.41 -9.11
CA ILE A 256 -6.95 18.32 -8.12
C ILE A 256 -6.89 16.94 -8.78
N LEU A 257 -7.51 16.77 -9.95
CA LEU A 257 -7.44 15.54 -10.74
C LEU A 257 -6.95 15.87 -12.16
N ALA A 258 -6.07 15.02 -12.69
CA ALA A 258 -5.69 15.00 -14.10
C ALA A 258 -5.82 13.58 -14.65
N PHE A 259 -6.35 13.43 -15.85
CA PHE A 259 -6.58 12.13 -16.51
C PHE A 259 -6.53 12.27 -18.05
N ALA A 260 -6.42 11.16 -18.77
CA ALA A 260 -6.44 11.19 -20.24
C ALA A 260 -7.85 11.45 -20.81
N SER A 261 -8.87 10.93 -20.14
CA SER A 261 -10.29 11.15 -20.40
C SER A 261 -11.09 10.78 -19.15
N HIS A 262 -12.35 11.23 -19.08
CA HIS A 262 -13.24 10.79 -18.01
C HIS A 262 -14.60 10.28 -18.54
N SER A 263 -15.26 9.49 -17.72
CA SER A 263 -16.66 9.10 -17.83
C SER A 263 -17.30 9.03 -16.44
N GLY A 264 -18.62 8.90 -16.39
CA GLY A 264 -19.38 8.94 -15.14
C GLY A 264 -19.58 10.37 -14.63
N GLU A 265 -20.32 10.46 -13.53
CA GLU A 265 -20.62 11.69 -12.80
C GLU A 265 -20.51 11.37 -11.29
N LEU A 266 -19.86 12.25 -10.53
CA LEU A 266 -19.80 12.11 -9.08
C LEU A 266 -21.21 12.29 -8.51
N ASP A 267 -21.60 11.43 -7.58
CA ASP A 267 -22.91 11.50 -6.92
C ASP A 267 -22.99 12.71 -5.98
N GLU A 268 -21.86 13.07 -5.35
CA GLU A 268 -21.77 14.20 -4.41
C GLU A 268 -20.36 14.77 -4.34
N ILE A 269 -20.27 16.10 -4.18
CA ILE A 269 -19.04 16.81 -3.86
C ILE A 269 -19.23 17.57 -2.53
N GLU A 270 -18.56 17.09 -1.48
CA GLU A 270 -18.62 17.63 -0.13
C GLU A 270 -17.49 18.67 0.10
N GLY A 271 -17.67 19.59 1.05
CA GLY A 271 -16.61 20.53 1.46
C GLY A 271 -16.43 21.75 0.55
N LEU A 272 -17.46 22.10 -0.23
CA LEU A 272 -17.43 23.27 -1.12
C LEU A 272 -17.72 24.60 -0.43
N ASP A 273 -18.36 24.60 0.74
CA ASP A 273 -18.62 25.81 1.52
C ASP A 273 -17.38 26.22 2.33
N LEU A 274 -16.83 27.41 2.02
CA LEU A 274 -15.68 27.99 2.70
C LEU A 274 -16.09 28.89 3.87
N GLY A 275 -17.40 29.05 4.12
CA GLY A 275 -17.98 29.96 5.08
C GLY A 275 -17.99 31.42 4.60
N GLY A 276 -18.83 32.24 5.23
CA GLY A 276 -18.93 33.68 4.94
C GLY A 276 -19.44 33.99 3.53
N GLY A 277 -20.18 33.07 2.92
CA GLY A 277 -20.71 33.21 1.56
C GLY A 277 -19.71 32.89 0.44
N ARG A 278 -18.52 32.37 0.77
CA ARG A 278 -17.53 31.91 -0.21
C ARG A 278 -17.68 30.44 -0.51
N LEU A 279 -17.44 30.07 -1.76
CA LEU A 279 -17.62 28.72 -2.27
C LEU A 279 -16.43 28.26 -3.12
N LEU A 280 -16.18 26.97 -3.13
CA LEU A 280 -15.43 26.30 -4.20
C LEU A 280 -16.40 25.83 -5.28
N SER A 281 -16.13 26.21 -6.51
CA SER A 281 -16.88 25.75 -7.68
C SER A 281 -16.06 24.70 -8.43
N PRO A 282 -16.49 23.42 -8.45
CA PRO A 282 -15.85 22.40 -9.27
C PRO A 282 -16.20 22.58 -10.74
N THR A 283 -15.19 22.46 -11.60
CA THR A 283 -15.33 22.41 -13.06
C THR A 283 -14.70 21.11 -13.56
N VAL A 284 -15.53 20.25 -14.15
CA VAL A 284 -15.08 19.03 -14.81
C VAL A 284 -14.78 19.36 -16.28
N LEU A 285 -13.51 19.21 -16.65
CA LEU A 285 -13.01 19.40 -18.01
C LEU A 285 -12.63 18.04 -18.62
N ALA A 286 -12.42 18.01 -19.93
CA ALA A 286 -12.12 16.77 -20.67
C ALA A 286 -10.93 15.96 -20.12
N THR A 287 -9.96 16.62 -19.48
CA THR A 287 -8.70 16.01 -18.98
C THR A 287 -8.37 16.35 -17.53
N GLN A 288 -9.24 17.08 -16.81
CA GLN A 288 -8.97 17.47 -15.43
C GLN A 288 -10.24 17.87 -14.67
N ILE A 289 -10.17 17.82 -13.33
CA ILE A 289 -11.11 18.53 -12.45
C ILE A 289 -10.37 19.67 -11.78
N ARG A 290 -10.95 20.88 -11.90
CA ARG A 290 -10.44 22.10 -11.30
C ARG A 290 -11.46 22.68 -10.32
N LEU A 291 -11.00 23.06 -9.13
CA LEU A 291 -11.75 23.88 -8.20
C LEU A 291 -11.37 25.35 -8.41
N THR A 292 -12.34 26.26 -8.35
CA THR A 292 -12.09 27.71 -8.33
C THR A 292 -12.88 28.34 -7.20
N ALA A 293 -12.22 29.15 -6.37
CA ALA A 293 -12.86 29.86 -5.27
C ALA A 293 -13.57 31.13 -5.74
N SER A 294 -14.74 31.41 -5.16
CA SER A 294 -15.55 32.62 -5.40
C SER A 294 -16.00 33.24 -4.09
#